data_AF-A0A8H8S2C2-F1
#
_entry.id   AF-A0A8H8S2C2-F1
#
_cell.length_a   1.000
_cell.length_b   1.000
_cell.length_c   1.000
_cell.angle_alpha   90.00
_cell.angle_beta   90.00
_cell.angle_gamma   90.00
#
_symmetry.space_group_name_H-M   'P 1'
#
loop_
_entity.id
_entity.type
_entity.pdbx_description
1 polymer ?
#
loop_
_entity_poly.entity_id
_entity_poly.type
_entity_poly.pdbx_seq_one_letter_code
_entity_poly.pdbx_strand_id
1 'polypeptide(L)'
;MAHAKYYMLLDKKRWLAPIPAKPQKVLDLACGTGIWSIDFADANPSAQVTGVDIAPIQPKWTSPNCHFEIDDIEQPWTWQEESFDYIFARDLLLCIRDWPRLIDQCYK
;
A
#
# COMPACT_ATOMS: atom_id res chain seq x y z
N MET A 1 13.81 2.28 -6.90
CA MET A 1 13.87 2.26 -8.40
C MET A 1 12.52 1.88 -9.02
N ALA A 2 11.81 0.85 -8.55
CA ALA A 2 10.52 0.42 -9.10
C ALA A 2 9.44 1.54 -9.11
N HIS A 3 9.24 2.25 -7.99
CA HIS A 3 8.27 3.35 -7.93
C HIS A 3 8.50 4.41 -9.02
N ALA A 4 9.74 4.91 -9.16
CA ALA A 4 10.08 5.91 -10.17
C ALA A 4 9.84 5.41 -11.61
N LYS A 5 10.16 4.15 -11.91
CA LYS A 5 9.88 3.50 -13.20
C LYS A 5 8.38 3.58 -13.53
N TYR A 6 7.51 3.14 -12.62
CA TYR A 6 6.06 3.17 -12.84
C TYR A 6 5.52 4.60 -12.91
N TYR A 7 5.99 5.50 -12.05
CA TYR A 7 5.56 6.90 -12.09
C TYR A 7 5.84 7.54 -13.45
N MET A 8 6.97 7.24 -14.08
CA MET A 8 7.27 7.72 -15.43
C MET A 8 6.41 7.05 -16.51
N LEU A 9 6.21 5.72 -16.43
CA LEU A 9 5.42 4.97 -17.41
C LEU A 9 3.92 5.30 -17.36
N LEU A 10 3.42 5.77 -16.21
CA LEU A 10 2.01 6.06 -15.98
C LEU A 10 1.71 7.57 -16.05
N ASP A 11 2.49 8.34 -16.81
CA ASP A 11 2.30 9.79 -16.99
C ASP A 11 2.21 10.55 -15.65
N LYS A 12 3.08 10.21 -14.70
CA LYS A 12 3.11 10.78 -13.34
C LYS A 12 1.85 10.50 -12.51
N LYS A 13 1.05 9.49 -12.87
CA LYS A 13 -0.04 9.00 -12.02
C LYS A 13 0.50 8.03 -10.97
N ARG A 14 0.03 8.18 -9.74
CA ARG A 14 0.42 7.33 -8.61
C ARG A 14 -0.41 6.06 -8.53
N TRP A 15 -1.67 6.12 -8.93
CA TRP A 15 -2.60 4.99 -9.03
C TRP A 15 -3.43 5.11 -10.31
N LEU A 16 -3.97 3.98 -10.76
CA LEU A 16 -4.89 3.90 -11.91
C LEU A 16 -6.30 3.48 -11.49
N ALA A 17 -6.43 2.88 -10.32
CA ALA A 17 -7.71 2.37 -9.83
C ALA A 17 -8.71 3.53 -9.67
N PRO A 18 -9.99 3.33 -10.04
CA PRO A 18 -11.04 4.29 -9.77
C PRO A 18 -11.38 4.24 -8.27
N ILE A 19 -10.70 5.08 -7.48
CA ILE A 19 -10.91 5.18 -6.04
C ILE A 19 -11.87 6.34 -5.70
N PRO A 20 -12.49 6.35 -4.50
CA PRO A 20 -13.26 7.50 -4.04
C PRO A 20 -12.43 8.80 -4.09
N ALA A 21 -13.09 9.93 -4.31
CA ALA A 21 -12.40 11.23 -4.40
C ALA A 21 -11.70 11.65 -3.08
N LYS A 22 -12.09 11.04 -1.96
CA LYS A 22 -11.55 11.29 -0.61
C LYS A 22 -11.42 9.97 0.15
N PRO A 23 -10.44 9.11 -0.20
CA PRO A 23 -10.19 7.89 0.57
C PRO A 23 -9.81 8.27 2.01
N GLN A 24 -10.24 7.48 2.98
CA GLN A 24 -9.97 7.68 4.41
C GLN A 24 -8.96 6.65 4.93
N LYS A 25 -9.04 5.39 4.51
CA LYS A 25 -8.13 4.32 4.94
C LYS A 25 -7.54 3.59 3.75
N VAL A 26 -6.22 3.56 3.66
CA VAL A 26 -5.47 3.01 2.52
C VAL A 26 -4.40 2.04 3.02
N LEU A 27 -4.33 0.87 2.41
CA LEU A 27 -3.32 -0.15 2.69
C LEU A 27 -2.39 -0.33 1.48
N ASP A 28 -1.08 -0.30 1.70
CA ASP A 28 -0.05 -0.59 0.70
C ASP A 28 0.67 -1.90 1.04
N LEU A 29 0.33 -2.96 0.30
CA LEU A 29 0.86 -4.31 0.51
C LEU A 29 2.25 -4.45 -0.09
N ALA A 30 3.20 -4.97 0.69
CA ALA A 30 4.61 -5.09 0.32
C ALA A 30 5.19 -3.74 -0.15
N CYS A 31 5.04 -2.72 0.70
CA CYS A 31 5.35 -1.32 0.38
C CYS A 31 6.84 -1.06 0.07
N GLY A 32 7.73 -2.02 0.40
CA GLY A 32 9.17 -1.91 0.21
C GLY A 32 9.71 -0.66 0.89
N THR A 33 10.34 0.23 0.12
CA THR A 33 10.88 1.50 0.65
C THR A 33 9.83 2.50 1.16
N GLY A 34 8.54 2.25 0.93
CA GLY A 34 7.44 3.14 1.37
C GLY A 34 7.26 4.42 0.56
N ILE A 35 8.05 4.62 -0.52
CA ILE A 35 7.99 5.83 -1.35
C ILE A 35 6.59 6.05 -1.91
N TRP A 36 5.92 5.00 -2.38
CA TRP A 36 4.55 5.14 -2.91
C TRP A 36 3.56 5.56 -1.83
N SER A 37 3.65 4.96 -0.64
CA SER A 37 2.76 5.22 0.49
C SER A 37 2.87 6.68 0.94
N ILE A 38 4.10 7.21 1.04
CA ILE A 38 4.38 8.62 1.35
C ILE A 38 3.81 9.54 0.27
N ASP A 39 4.11 9.25 -1.00
CA ASP A 39 3.62 10.03 -2.15
C ASP A 39 2.09 10.06 -2.23
N PHE A 40 1.43 8.95 -1.88
CA PHE A 40 -0.03 8.87 -1.83
C PHE A 40 -0.58 9.69 -0.65
N ALA A 41 0.05 9.58 0.52
CA ALA A 41 -0.35 10.30 1.73
C ALA A 41 -0.25 11.81 1.56
N ASP A 42 0.83 12.30 0.94
CA ASP A 42 1.03 13.72 0.63
C ASP A 42 -0.03 14.24 -0.36
N ALA A 43 -0.41 13.42 -1.34
CA ALA A 43 -1.43 13.77 -2.32
C ALA A 43 -2.86 13.72 -1.74
N ASN A 44 -3.07 12.96 -0.65
CA ASN A 44 -4.37 12.78 0.00
C ASN A 44 -4.26 13.02 1.51
N PRO A 45 -4.11 14.28 1.97
CA PRO A 45 -3.87 14.58 3.39
C PRO A 45 -4.98 14.13 4.36
N SER A 46 -6.18 13.82 3.86
CA SER A 46 -7.29 13.27 4.65
C SER A 46 -7.24 11.76 4.85
N ALA A 47 -6.45 11.04 4.05
CA ALA A 47 -6.33 9.60 4.13
C ALA A 47 -5.30 9.20 5.19
N GLN A 48 -5.55 8.12 5.92
CA GLN A 48 -4.54 7.39 6.68
C GLN A 48 -3.99 6.28 5.79
N VAL A 49 -2.67 6.28 5.60
CA VAL A 49 -1.97 5.30 4.76
C VAL A 49 -1.11 4.39 5.64
N THR A 50 -1.40 3.10 5.58
CA THR A 50 -0.61 2.04 6.21
C THR A 50 0.19 1.32 5.15
N GLY A 51 1.51 1.36 5.22
CA GLY A 51 2.38 0.50 4.42
C GLY A 51 2.83 -0.71 5.21
N VAL A 52 2.76 -1.90 4.62
CA VAL A 52 3.16 -3.15 5.25
C VAL A 52 4.29 -3.79 4.47
N ASP A 53 5.35 -4.22 5.15
CA ASP A 53 6.42 -5.03 4.54
C ASP A 53 7.10 -5.90 5.60
N ILE A 54 7.63 -7.06 5.20
CA ILE A 54 8.40 -7.93 6.08
C ILE A 54 9.75 -7.32 6.48
N ALA A 55 10.26 -6.39 5.68
CA ALA A 55 11.55 -5.74 5.89
C ALA A 55 11.38 -4.31 6.45
N PRO A 56 12.04 -3.97 7.57
CA PRO A 56 11.98 -2.63 8.17
C PRO A 56 12.93 -1.65 7.50
N ILE A 57 12.72 -1.37 6.20
CA ILE A 57 13.61 -0.54 5.37
C ILE A 57 13.04 0.85 5.07
N GLN A 58 11.90 1.18 5.67
CA GLN A 58 11.19 2.44 5.45
C GLN A 58 11.87 3.59 6.22
N PRO A 59 11.75 4.84 5.72
CA PRO A 59 12.35 5.99 6.40
C PRO A 59 11.68 6.26 7.75
N LYS A 60 12.46 6.78 8.72
CA LYS A 60 11.94 7.17 10.03
C LYS A 60 11.08 8.44 10.00
N TRP A 61 11.30 9.30 9.00
CA TRP A 61 10.56 10.53 8.81
C TRP A 61 9.63 10.37 7.62
N THR A 62 8.32 10.48 7.89
CA THR A 62 7.23 10.21 6.94
C THR A 62 6.20 11.33 7.01
N SER A 63 5.25 11.33 6.08
CA SER A 63 4.08 12.21 6.16
C SER A 63 3.28 11.93 7.44
N PRO A 64 2.66 12.95 8.07
CA PRO A 64 1.93 12.77 9.34
C PRO A 64 0.80 11.73 9.31
N ASN A 65 0.29 11.44 8.12
CA ASN A 65 -0.79 10.50 7.84
C ASN A 65 -0.31 9.21 7.16
N CYS A 66 0.99 8.91 7.25
CA CYS A 66 1.59 7.70 6.70
C CYS A 66 2.39 6.98 7.80
N HIS A 67 2.06 5.71 8.04
CA HIS A 67 2.79 4.86 8.96
C HIS A 67 3.11 3.50 8.35
N PHE A 68 4.09 2.82 8.94
CA PHE A 68 4.60 1.55 8.45
C PHE A 68 4.55 0.48 9.53
N GLU A 69 4.15 -0.71 9.12
CA GLU A 69 4.05 -1.89 9.98
C GLU A 69 4.92 -3.01 9.41
N ILE A 70 5.64 -3.72 10.29
CA ILE A 70 6.42 -4.89 9.91
C ILE A 70 5.49 -6.09 10.04
N ASP A 71 5.00 -6.60 8.91
CA ASP A 71 4.10 -7.74 8.90
C ASP A 71 4.22 -8.53 7.58
N ASP A 72 3.84 -9.81 7.64
CA ASP A 72 3.76 -10.71 6.50
C ASP A 72 2.31 -10.77 5.98
N ILE A 73 2.09 -10.18 4.81
CA ILE A 73 0.76 -10.08 4.19
C ILE A 73 0.14 -11.45 3.82
N GLU A 74 0.91 -12.54 3.85
CA GLU A 74 0.41 -13.91 3.69
C GLU A 74 -0.11 -14.54 4.99
N GLN A 75 0.13 -13.91 6.14
CA GLN A 75 -0.46 -14.32 7.41
C GLN A 75 -1.95 -13.94 7.48
N PRO A 76 -2.72 -14.54 8.40
CA PRO A 76 -4.08 -14.10 8.66
C PRO A 76 -4.11 -12.62 9.02
N TRP A 77 -4.85 -11.82 8.25
CA TRP A 77 -4.98 -10.39 8.49
C TRP A 77 -5.67 -10.11 9.82
N THR A 78 -5.15 -9.12 10.55
CA THR A 78 -5.64 -8.73 11.89
C THR A 78 -6.48 -7.46 11.88
N TRP A 79 -6.57 -6.79 10.73
CA TRP A 79 -7.46 -5.66 10.52
C TRP A 79 -8.93 -6.10 10.56
N GLN A 80 -9.82 -5.16 10.85
CA GLN A 80 -11.26 -5.41 10.77
C GLN A 80 -11.67 -5.65 9.31
N GLU A 81 -12.67 -6.49 9.10
CA GLU A 81 -13.32 -6.66 7.79
C GLU A 81 -13.88 -5.31 7.29
N GLU A 82 -13.94 -5.12 5.98
CA GLU A 82 -14.42 -3.91 5.29
C GLU A 82 -13.76 -2.61 5.78
N SER A 83 -12.49 -2.67 6.19
CA SER A 83 -11.83 -1.53 6.87
C SER A 83 -11.06 -0.57 5.96
N PHE A 84 -10.79 -0.94 4.71
CA PHE A 84 -9.98 -0.14 3.78
C PHE A 84 -10.80 0.32 2.58
N ASP A 85 -10.70 1.61 2.25
CA ASP A 85 -11.30 2.18 1.04
C ASP A 85 -10.48 1.84 -0.21
N TYR A 86 -9.18 1.59 -0.02
CA TYR A 86 -8.26 1.26 -1.09
C TYR A 86 -7.12 0.38 -0.60
N ILE A 87 -6.92 -0.74 -1.28
CA ILE A 87 -5.76 -1.62 -1.10
C ILE A 87 -4.92 -1.54 -2.37
N PHE A 88 -3.66 -1.18 -2.20
CA PHE A 88 -2.69 -1.05 -3.27
C PHE A 88 -1.65 -2.18 -3.16
N ALA A 89 -1.29 -2.74 -4.31
CA ALA A 89 -0.21 -3.70 -4.45
C ALA A 89 0.41 -3.54 -5.84
N ARG A 90 1.74 -3.56 -5.94
CA ARG A 90 2.44 -3.51 -7.22
C ARG A 90 3.82 -4.15 -7.12
N ASP A 91 4.19 -4.90 -8.16
CA ASP A 91 5.50 -5.57 -8.27
C ASP A 91 5.71 -6.71 -7.26
N LEU A 92 4.63 -7.35 -6.81
CA LEU A 92 4.64 -8.52 -5.90
C LEU A 92 5.03 -9.84 -6.62
N LEU A 93 5.73 -9.76 -7.75
CA LEU A 93 6.12 -10.96 -8.49
C LEU A 93 7.13 -11.76 -7.66
N LEU A 94 6.92 -13.08 -7.55
CA LEU A 94 7.77 -14.02 -6.80
C LEU A 94 7.76 -13.88 -5.27
N CYS A 95 6.96 -13.00 -4.67
CA CYS A 95 6.89 -12.88 -3.20
C CYS A 95 5.65 -13.50 -2.56
N ILE A 96 4.65 -13.91 -3.34
CA ILE A 96 3.40 -14.50 -2.85
C ILE A 96 3.29 -15.97 -3.26
N ARG A 97 3.06 -16.84 -2.27
CA ARG A 97 2.89 -18.30 -2.44
C ARG A 97 1.44 -18.67 -2.75
N ASP A 98 0.49 -17.98 -2.12
CA ASP A 98 -0.94 -18.25 -2.25
C ASP A 98 -1.71 -16.98 -2.64
N TRP A 99 -1.77 -16.73 -3.95
CA TRP A 99 -2.50 -15.59 -4.51
C TRP A 99 -4.00 -15.62 -4.23
N PRO A 100 -4.72 -16.74 -4.43
CA PRO A 100 -6.13 -16.82 -4.07
C PRO A 100 -6.38 -16.39 -2.63
N ARG A 101 -5.61 -16.90 -1.67
CA ARG A 101 -5.76 -16.50 -0.27
C ARG A 101 -5.49 -15.02 -0.03
N LEU A 102 -4.43 -14.46 -0.62
CA LEU A 102 -4.14 -13.03 -0.46
C LEU A 102 -5.29 -12.18 -1.00
N ILE A 103 -5.80 -12.52 -2.19
CA ILE A 103 -6.92 -11.81 -2.81
C ILE A 103 -8.19 -11.96 -1.98
N ASP A 104 -8.49 -13.15 -1.46
CA ASP A 104 -9.63 -13.38 -0.57
C ASP A 104 -9.56 -12.50 0.68
N GLN A 105 -8.36 -12.29 1.25
CA GLN A 105 -8.19 -11.38 2.39
C GLN A 105 -8.42 -9.91 2.01
N CYS A 106 -8.04 -9.49 0.80
CA CYS A 106 -8.29 -8.12 0.31
C CYS A 106 -9.78 -7.78 0.16
N TYR A 107 -10.65 -8.78 -0.03
CA TYR A 107 -12.09 -8.60 -0.23
C TYR A 107 -12.93 -8.85 1.03
N LYS A 108 -12.29 -9.14 2.16
CA LYS A 108 -12.95 -9.17 3.46
C LYS A 108 -13.08 -7.77 4.01
#